data_AF-A0A3D3GWL3-F1
#
_entry.id   AF-A0A3D3GWL3-F1
#
_cell.length_a   1.000
_cell.length_b   1.000
_cell.length_c   1.000
_cell.angle_alpha   90.00
_cell.angle_beta   90.00
_cell.angle_gamma   90.00
#
_symmetry.space_group_name_H-M   'P 1'
#
loop_
_entity.id
_entity.type
_entity.pdbx_description
1 polymer ?
#
loop_
_entity_poly.entity_id
_entity_poly.type
_entity_poly.pdbx_seq_one_letter_code
_entity_poly.pdbx_strand_id
1 'polypeptide(L)'
;MERLKESQKALTLIYNAYNEVTPTPLTALDIDDEAGLKILLNTVMNRESVSHMQNKKALKESIELRSSIADVLLLLDNCDIKEIKANMKKATAVEATN
;
A
#
# COMPACT_ATOMS: atom_id res chain seq x y z
N MET A 1 -1.29 -14.78 8.96
CA MET A 1 -0.95 -13.65 9.86
C MET A 1 -2.16 -12.78 10.12
N GLU A 2 -2.36 -12.34 11.36
CA GLU A 2 -3.41 -11.36 11.71
C GLU A 2 -3.19 -10.01 11.00
N ARG A 3 -1.93 -9.55 10.94
CA ARG A 3 -1.49 -8.34 10.22
C ARG A 3 -1.89 -8.33 8.74
N LEU A 4 -1.69 -9.44 8.02
CA LEU A 4 -2.09 -9.55 6.62
C LEU A 4 -3.61 -9.34 6.45
N LYS A 5 -4.42 -9.98 7.30
CA LYS A 5 -5.89 -9.83 7.26
C LYS A 5 -6.33 -8.40 7.56
N GLU A 6 -5.68 -7.72 8.50
CA GLU A 6 -5.92 -6.30 8.79
C GLU A 6 -5.56 -5.41 7.60
N SER A 7 -4.38 -5.63 7.00
CA SER A 7 -3.90 -4.85 5.86
C SER A 7 -4.74 -5.07 4.61
N GLN A 8 -5.23 -6.29 4.35
CA GLN A 8 -6.17 -6.56 3.26
C GLN A 8 -7.53 -5.88 3.45
N LYS A 9 -8.04 -5.83 4.69
CA LYS A 9 -9.26 -5.06 5.01
C LYS A 9 -9.05 -3.56 4.81
N ALA A 10 -7.94 -3.02 5.29
CA ALA A 10 -7.58 -1.62 5.08
C ALA A 10 -7.46 -1.29 3.58
N LEU A 11 -6.80 -2.16 2.82
CA LEU A 11 -6.68 -2.03 1.37
C LEU A 11 -8.06 -1.97 0.69
N THR A 12 -8.99 -2.84 1.08
CA THR A 12 -10.34 -2.87 0.52
C THR A 12 -11.08 -1.54 0.77
N LEU A 13 -10.98 -1.00 1.99
CA LEU A 13 -11.61 0.29 2.34
C LEU A 13 -11.01 1.44 1.54
N ILE A 14 -9.69 1.51 1.44
CA ILE A 14 -8.98 2.58 0.72
C ILE A 14 -9.23 2.47 -0.79
N TYR A 15 -9.27 1.25 -1.33
CA TYR A 15 -9.62 0.98 -2.73
C TYR A 15 -11.01 1.50 -3.07
N ASN A 16 -12.00 1.23 -2.20
CA ASN A 16 -13.36 1.74 -2.40
C ASN A 16 -13.39 3.27 -2.35
N ALA A 17 -12.75 3.88 -1.35
CA ALA A 17 -12.66 5.34 -1.24
C ALA A 17 -11.99 6.00 -2.46
N TYR A 18 -10.92 5.41 -2.99
CA TYR A 18 -10.28 5.87 -4.22
C TYR A 18 -11.25 5.79 -5.41
N ASN A 19 -11.98 4.68 -5.54
CA ASN A 19 -12.92 4.45 -6.64
C ASN A 19 -14.15 5.38 -6.60
N GLU A 20 -14.54 5.88 -5.41
CA GLU A 20 -15.61 6.85 -5.25
C GLU A 20 -15.25 8.25 -5.77
N VAL A 21 -13.97 8.64 -5.69
CA VAL A 21 -13.52 9.99 -6.03
C VAL A 21 -12.83 10.09 -7.40
N THR A 22 -12.43 8.95 -7.98
CA THR A 22 -11.75 8.91 -9.27
C THR A 22 -12.75 8.95 -10.43
N PRO A 23 -12.50 9.74 -11.49
CA PRO A 23 -13.32 9.72 -12.70
C PRO A 23 -13.18 8.41 -13.48
N THR A 24 -12.12 7.64 -13.23
CA THR A 24 -11.85 6.36 -13.89
C THR A 24 -11.63 5.29 -12.81
N PRO A 25 -12.64 4.48 -12.46
CA PRO A 25 -12.50 3.41 -11.48
C PRO A 25 -11.38 2.42 -11.86
N LEU A 26 -10.82 1.76 -10.86
CA LEU A 26 -9.86 0.68 -11.05
C LEU A 26 -10.57 -0.62 -11.42
N THR A 27 -9.82 -1.56 -11.99
CA THR A 27 -10.27 -2.94 -12.18
C THR A 27 -10.59 -3.59 -10.84
N ALA A 28 -11.43 -4.62 -10.85
CA ALA A 28 -11.83 -5.35 -9.65
C ALA A 28 -10.61 -5.76 -8.82
N LEU A 29 -10.71 -5.53 -7.50
CA LEU A 29 -9.66 -5.86 -6.55
C LEU A 29 -9.72 -7.35 -6.20
N ASP A 30 -8.62 -8.04 -6.42
CA ASP A 30 -8.32 -9.32 -5.78
C ASP A 30 -7.19 -9.08 -4.77
N ILE A 31 -7.49 -9.29 -3.48
CA ILE A 31 -6.58 -8.99 -2.36
C ILE A 31 -5.56 -10.10 -2.09
N ASP A 32 -5.75 -11.27 -2.70
CA ASP A 32 -4.87 -12.43 -2.56
C ASP A 32 -4.02 -12.64 -3.83
N ASP A 33 -4.37 -11.99 -4.95
CA ASP A 33 -3.60 -12.02 -6.20
C ASP A 33 -2.44 -11.00 -6.20
N GLU A 34 -1.25 -11.47 -5.82
CA GLU A 34 -0.02 -10.68 -5.82
C GLU A 34 0.30 -10.05 -7.20
N ALA A 35 0.07 -10.78 -8.29
CA ALA A 35 0.34 -10.28 -9.64
C ALA A 35 -0.64 -9.17 -10.01
N GLY A 36 -1.93 -9.36 -9.71
CA GLY A 36 -2.97 -8.35 -9.83
C GLY A 36 -2.66 -7.10 -9.01
N LEU A 37 -2.23 -7.26 -7.76
CA LEU A 37 -1.84 -6.16 -6.88
C LEU A 37 -0.63 -5.37 -7.41
N LYS A 38 0.37 -6.04 -8.02
CA LYS A 38 1.51 -5.38 -8.68
C LYS A 38 1.06 -4.56 -9.89
N ILE A 39 0.16 -5.09 -10.72
CA ILE A 39 -0.43 -4.36 -11.86
C ILE A 39 -1.23 -3.16 -11.36
N LEU A 40 -2.00 -3.33 -10.29
CA LEU A 40 -2.79 -2.27 -9.68
C LEU A 40 -1.90 -1.13 -9.16
N LEU A 41 -0.83 -1.47 -8.44
CA LEU A 41 0.15 -0.49 -7.95
C LEU A 41 0.74 0.33 -9.09
N ASN A 42 1.21 -0.33 -10.15
CA ASN A 42 1.76 0.34 -11.33
C ASN A 42 0.72 1.25 -12.00
N THR A 43 -0.55 0.81 -12.07
CA THR A 43 -1.64 1.61 -12.64
C THR A 43 -1.86 2.89 -11.85
N VAL A 44 -1.93 2.81 -10.52
CA VAL A 44 -2.13 3.98 -9.65
C VAL A 44 -0.93 4.93 -9.74
N MET A 45 0.30 4.40 -9.74
CA MET A 45 1.52 5.20 -9.92
C MET A 45 1.52 5.93 -11.28
N ASN A 46 1.19 5.23 -12.36
CA ASN A 46 1.14 5.84 -13.69
C ASN A 46 0.10 6.96 -13.78
N ARG A 47 -1.07 6.77 -13.17
CA ARG A 47 -2.12 7.81 -13.13
C ARG A 47 -1.65 9.06 -12.39
N GLU A 48 -0.92 8.91 -11.29
CA GLU A 48 -0.30 10.05 -10.59
C GLU A 48 0.77 10.71 -11.44
N SER A 49 1.66 9.95 -12.07
CA SER A 49 2.70 10.50 -12.94
C SER A 49 2.09 11.33 -14.06
N VAL A 50 1.06 10.81 -14.74
CA VAL A 50 0.33 11.56 -15.78
C VAL A 50 -0.34 12.80 -15.20
N SER A 51 -0.97 12.70 -14.02
CA SER A 51 -1.61 13.86 -13.37
C SER A 51 -0.60 14.95 -13.03
N HIS A 52 0.58 14.57 -12.52
CA HIS A 52 1.69 15.49 -12.27
C HIS A 52 2.21 16.14 -13.56
N MET A 53 2.40 15.37 -14.63
CA MET A 53 2.79 15.92 -15.94
C MET A 53 1.76 16.92 -16.48
N GLN A 54 0.48 16.73 -16.15
CA GLN A 54 -0.62 17.63 -16.51
C GLN A 54 -0.79 18.81 -15.54
N ASN A 55 0.12 19.01 -14.58
CA ASN A 55 0.01 20.01 -13.50
C ASN A 55 -1.30 19.91 -12.69
N LYS A 56 -1.89 18.71 -12.62
CA LYS A 56 -3.07 18.43 -11.81
C LYS A 56 -2.65 18.03 -10.40
N LYS A 57 -3.50 18.38 -9.44
CA LYS A 57 -3.30 17.99 -8.03
C LYS A 57 -3.43 16.47 -7.91
N ALA A 58 -2.46 15.83 -7.25
CA ALA A 58 -2.55 14.42 -6.94
C ALA A 58 -3.70 14.17 -5.95
N LEU A 59 -4.44 13.08 -6.15
CA LEU A 59 -5.48 12.63 -5.21
C LEU A 59 -4.81 12.13 -3.93
N LYS A 60 -5.34 12.53 -2.76
CA LYS A 60 -4.80 12.08 -1.46
C LYS A 60 -4.97 10.57 -1.31
N GLU A 61 -6.11 10.08 -1.77
CA GLU A 61 -6.53 8.68 -1.79
C GLU A 61 -5.56 7.83 -2.62
N SER A 62 -4.93 8.41 -3.64
CA SER A 62 -3.93 7.72 -4.46
C SER A 62 -2.66 7.38 -3.67
N ILE A 63 -2.20 8.30 -2.81
CA ILE A 63 -1.01 8.10 -1.97
C ILE A 63 -1.29 7.02 -0.92
N GLU A 64 -2.45 7.07 -0.29
CA GLU A 64 -2.90 6.10 0.70
C GLU A 64 -3.09 4.71 0.05
N LEU A 65 -3.68 4.66 -1.14
CA LEU A 65 -3.88 3.41 -1.89
C LEU A 65 -2.55 2.74 -2.24
N ARG A 66 -1.58 3.47 -2.78
CA ARG A 66 -0.25 2.91 -3.10
C ARG A 66 0.44 2.35 -1.86
N SER A 67 0.39 3.09 -0.76
CA SER A 67 0.99 2.66 0.51
C SER A 67 0.33 1.38 1.02
N SER A 68 -1.00 1.28 0.91
CA SER A 68 -1.74 0.09 1.34
C SER A 68 -1.50 -1.13 0.45
N ILE A 69 -1.39 -0.94 -0.88
CA ILE A 69 -1.07 -2.05 -1.80
C ILE A 69 0.34 -2.56 -1.52
N ALA A 70 1.31 -1.66 -1.33
CA ALA A 70 2.68 -2.04 -1.01
C ALA A 70 2.78 -2.81 0.32
N ASP A 71 2.03 -2.40 1.36
CA ASP A 71 1.99 -3.11 2.65
C ASP A 71 1.45 -4.54 2.49
N VAL A 72 0.37 -4.73 1.71
CA VAL A 72 -0.17 -6.07 1.43
C VAL A 72 0.81 -6.92 0.63
N LEU A 73 1.44 -6.37 -0.42
CA LEU A 73 2.43 -7.08 -1.22
C LEU A 73 3.62 -7.57 -0.37
N LEU A 74 4.14 -6.71 0.51
CA LEU A 74 5.21 -7.07 1.43
C LEU A 74 4.78 -8.18 2.40
N LEU A 75 3.56 -8.11 2.92
CA LEU A 75 3.04 -9.13 3.82
C LEU A 75 2.76 -10.47 3.12
N LEU A 76 2.38 -10.46 1.84
CA LEU A 76 2.28 -11.66 1.00
C LEU A 76 3.66 -12.31 0.80
N ASP A 77 4.71 -11.50 0.65
CA ASP A 77 6.11 -11.92 0.62
C ASP A 77 6.67 -12.34 2.00
N ASN A 78 5.81 -12.46 3.03
CA ASN A 78 6.18 -12.71 4.44
C ASN A 78 7.14 -11.67 5.04
N CYS A 79 7.11 -10.44 4.52
CA CYS A 79 7.91 -9.31 4.96
C CYS A 79 7.05 -8.30 5.73
N ASP A 80 6.95 -8.45 7.06
CA ASP A 80 6.35 -7.42 7.91
C ASP A 80 7.39 -6.34 8.25
N ILE A 81 7.48 -5.29 7.42
CA ILE A 81 8.41 -4.17 7.63
C ILE A 81 8.19 -3.49 8.99
N LYS A 82 6.97 -3.47 9.53
CA LYS A 82 6.70 -2.82 10.83
C LYS A 82 7.29 -3.64 11.96
N GLU A 83 7.13 -4.96 11.91
CA GLU A 83 7.76 -5.87 12.85
C GLU A 83 9.29 -5.82 12.74
N ILE A 84 9.84 -5.87 11.52
CA ILE A 84 11.29 -5.76 11.28
C ILE A 84 11.83 -4.46 11.90
N LYS A 85 11.21 -3.31 11.62
CA LYS A 85 11.62 -2.02 12.18
C LYS A 85 11.50 -1.97 13.70
N ALA A 86 10.44 -2.54 14.27
CA ALA A 86 10.25 -2.60 15.71
C ALA A 86 11.34 -3.45 16.40
N ASN A 87 11.70 -4.58 15.80
CA ASN A 87 12.75 -5.47 16.30
C ASN A 87 14.14 -4.82 16.18
N MET A 88 14.43 -4.14 15.06
CA MET A 88 15.68 -3.38 14.91
C MET A 88 15.81 -2.27 15.95
N LYS A 89 14.73 -1.52 16.22
CA LYS A 89 14.74 -0.46 17.25
C LYS A 89 14.95 -1.01 18.66
N LYS A 90 14.41 -2.20 18.96
CA LYS A 90 14.65 -2.88 20.24
C LYS A 90 16.10 -3.33 20.35
N ALA A 91 16.66 -3.94 19.29
CA ALA A 91 18.04 -4.41 19.27
C ALA A 91 19.05 -3.26 19.48
N THR A 92 18.87 -2.12 18.81
CA THR A 92 19.76 -0.96 18.95
C THR A 92 19.62 -0.27 20.31
N ALA A 93 18.44 -0.31 20.93
CA ALA A 93 18.25 0.21 22.28
C ALA A 93 18.96 -0.65 23.35
N VAL A 94 19.09 -1.96 23.12
CA VAL A 94 19.82 -2.87 24.02
C VAL A 94 21.33 -2.62 23.92
N GLU A 95 21.88 -2.42 22.71
CA GLU A 95 23.31 -2.11 22.51
C GLU A 95 23.73 -0.75 23.09
N ALA A 96 22.84 0.23 23.15
CA ALA A 96 23.14 1.56 23.72
C ALA A 96 23.17 1.60 25.26
N THR A 97 22.87 0.49 25.94
CA THR A 97 22.79 0.40 27.41
C THR A 97 23.79 -0.58 28.04
N ASN A 98 24.68 -1.18 27.23
CA ASN A 98 25.76 -2.06 27.67
C ASN A 98 27.13 -1.40 27.55
#